data_AF-A0A0N4UVT5-F1
#
_entry.id   AF-A0A0N4UVT5-F1
#
_cell.length_a   1.000
_cell.length_b   1.000
_cell.length_c   1.000
_cell.angle_alpha   90.00
_cell.angle_beta   90.00
_cell.angle_gamma   90.00
#
_symmetry.space_group_name_H-M   'P 1'
#
loop_
_entity.id
_entity.type
_entity.pdbx_description
1 polymer ?
#
loop_
_entity_poly.entity_id
_entity_poly.type
_entity_poly.pdbx_seq_one_letter_code
_entity_poly.pdbx_strand_id
1 'polypeptide(L)'
;MVKDEVKESPPLKALVIADSFDRRFLPVLGNSLSWVMKTVFFWSIFSFWDGYFQSLTLVSCQNCMSVGDVIREVDGRSLISSEFLLISNPASFCSFDLRPQIKAFFERRKDKNNVMTLLYAEREGLNPVICLEKKSNKLAAFLGESVVRNDIQDTGLALCSPVICNQFSDNFDFQRRDDVIREILVHEGVLCQNIHVDVLPSNTAAFTVNDYEGLLHANKLILQRWLYPLIPSRVGDGRFITLRNNIYLASSDNEITHQDLTNCEGAHVQSSIIGNNVSIGRNVKVLESCVGDNVVIEEGARIGPKSIIAKNVGFDMANLILVKDSMERTASEEEFSNDLVESLILEINCSKLACNISTEDVARRVFSSFLGLPQNENFSKVKKVGFCYVMLYLTFVYRLKDVTGFQEYVALSGRLKPVAPNIVHLFYELGIFEEEAILEWYNTVADDAPVKKLVAPIIDWLNTAEEDDSSDDSE
;
A
#
# COMPACT_ATOMS: atom_id res chain seq x y z
N MET A 1 -51.67 -20.70 -29.46
CA MET A 1 -50.63 -19.77 -28.97
C MET A 1 -49.30 -20.40 -29.33
N VAL A 2 -48.62 -19.82 -30.32
CA VAL A 2 -47.27 -20.22 -30.73
C VAL A 2 -46.37 -19.99 -29.52
N LYS A 3 -45.68 -21.05 -29.06
CA LYS A 3 -44.57 -20.90 -28.12
C LYS A 3 -43.47 -20.23 -28.93
N ASP A 4 -43.26 -18.94 -28.73
CA ASP A 4 -42.06 -18.28 -29.19
C ASP A 4 -40.88 -18.99 -28.50
N GLU A 5 -40.17 -19.82 -29.26
CA GLU A 5 -38.84 -20.29 -28.88
C GLU A 5 -37.96 -19.04 -28.78
N VAL A 6 -37.72 -18.59 -27.55
CA VAL A 6 -36.68 -17.61 -27.27
C VAL A 6 -35.37 -18.27 -27.65
N LYS A 7 -34.88 -18.02 -28.86
CA LYS A 7 -33.51 -18.35 -29.25
C LYS A 7 -32.59 -17.68 -28.25
N GLU A 8 -32.04 -18.46 -27.33
CA GLU A 8 -31.00 -17.98 -26.43
C GLU A 8 -29.85 -17.43 -27.27
N SER A 9 -29.48 -16.18 -27.01
CA SER A 9 -28.29 -15.58 -27.60
C SER A 9 -27.07 -16.42 -27.21
N PRO A 10 -26.10 -16.60 -28.13
CA PRO A 10 -24.91 -17.38 -27.81
C PRO A 10 -24.20 -16.81 -26.57
N PRO A 11 -23.65 -17.67 -25.70
CA PRO A 11 -22.99 -17.22 -24.48
C PRO A 11 -21.78 -16.33 -24.83
N LEU A 12 -21.70 -15.16 -24.19
CA LEU A 12 -20.58 -14.25 -24.35
C LEU A 12 -19.39 -14.75 -23.52
N LYS A 13 -18.21 -14.89 -24.13
CA LYS A 13 -16.98 -15.19 -23.39
C LYS A 13 -16.56 -13.98 -22.57
N ALA A 14 -15.97 -14.20 -21.40
CA ALA A 14 -15.33 -13.15 -20.61
C ALA A 14 -13.83 -13.46 -20.42
N LEU A 15 -12.98 -12.47 -20.67
CA LEU A 15 -11.56 -12.50 -20.35
C LEU A 15 -11.33 -11.62 -19.13
N VAL A 16 -11.02 -12.25 -18.00
CA VAL A 16 -10.67 -11.57 -16.75
C VAL A 16 -9.17 -11.66 -16.56
N ILE A 17 -8.50 -10.51 -16.58
CA ILE A 17 -7.07 -10.43 -16.30
C ILE A 17 -6.91 -10.40 -14.78
N ALA A 18 -6.29 -11.45 -14.27
CA ALA A 18 -6.11 -11.76 -12.86
C ALA A 18 -5.15 -10.82 -12.10
N ASP A 19 -4.27 -10.16 -12.84
CA ASP A 19 -3.18 -9.35 -12.31
C ASP A 19 -3.41 -7.90 -12.74
N SER A 20 -3.25 -6.95 -11.82
CA SER A 20 -3.45 -5.53 -12.14
C SER A 20 -2.22 -4.94 -12.84
N PHE A 21 -1.04 -5.59 -12.71
CA PHE A 21 0.26 -5.06 -13.11
C PHE A 21 0.57 -3.66 -12.52
N ASP A 22 -0.19 -3.23 -11.50
CA ASP A 22 -0.11 -1.90 -10.93
C ASP A 22 0.74 -1.90 -9.66
N ARG A 23 1.91 -1.27 -9.77
CA ARG A 23 2.88 -1.17 -8.68
C ARG A 23 2.42 -0.25 -7.55
N ARG A 24 1.39 0.58 -7.74
CA ARG A 24 0.89 1.51 -6.71
C ARG A 24 0.43 0.79 -5.44
N PHE A 25 0.01 -0.47 -5.54
CA PHE A 25 -0.46 -1.25 -4.41
C PHE A 25 0.62 -2.14 -3.77
N LEU A 26 1.89 -2.07 -4.20
CA LEU A 26 2.99 -2.91 -3.70
C LEU A 26 3.11 -2.97 -2.17
N PRO A 27 3.00 -1.86 -1.41
CA PRO A 27 3.06 -1.93 0.05
C PRO A 27 1.96 -2.79 0.69
N VAL A 28 0.80 -2.88 0.05
CA VAL A 28 -0.37 -3.62 0.56
C VAL A 28 -0.42 -5.05 0.00
N LEU A 29 0.02 -5.24 -1.23
CA LEU A 29 0.10 -6.54 -1.91
C LEU A 29 1.39 -7.32 -1.56
N GLY A 30 2.40 -6.64 -1.00
CA GLY A 30 3.73 -7.18 -0.70
C GLY A 30 4.66 -7.27 -1.92
N ASN A 31 5.97 -7.34 -1.68
CA ASN A 31 7.00 -7.63 -2.72
C ASN A 31 6.92 -9.07 -3.26
N SER A 32 6.11 -9.91 -2.62
CA SER A 32 5.88 -11.29 -2.96
C SER A 32 4.46 -11.48 -3.47
N LEU A 33 4.25 -11.13 -4.75
CA LEU A 33 3.38 -11.92 -5.63
C LEU A 33 4.01 -13.31 -5.84
N SER A 34 4.30 -14.00 -4.74
CA SER A 34 4.70 -15.39 -4.68
C SER A 34 3.49 -16.22 -5.12
N TRP A 35 3.79 -17.21 -5.95
CA TRP A 35 2.88 -18.18 -6.56
C TRP A 35 1.74 -18.65 -5.64
N VAL A 36 1.96 -18.70 -4.31
CA VAL A 36 1.01 -19.17 -3.30
C VAL A 36 -0.25 -18.28 -3.15
N MET A 37 -0.17 -16.95 -3.26
CA MET A 37 -1.37 -16.09 -3.26
C MET A 37 -2.13 -16.14 -4.60
N LYS A 38 -1.43 -16.41 -5.72
CA LYS A 38 -2.04 -16.72 -7.03
C LYS A 38 -2.78 -18.05 -7.04
N THR A 39 -2.56 -18.92 -6.04
CA THR A 39 -3.24 -20.22 -5.97
C THR A 39 -4.37 -20.22 -4.94
N VAL A 40 -4.17 -19.68 -3.72
CA VAL A 40 -5.17 -19.77 -2.64
C VAL A 40 -6.29 -18.73 -2.77
N PHE A 41 -5.97 -17.44 -2.89
CA PHE A 41 -6.98 -16.39 -3.08
C PHE A 41 -7.74 -16.58 -4.40
N PHE A 42 -7.00 -17.03 -5.41
CA PHE A 42 -7.54 -17.37 -6.72
C PHE A 42 -8.40 -18.64 -6.70
N TRP A 43 -8.10 -19.64 -5.87
CA TRP A 43 -8.98 -20.80 -5.68
C TRP A 43 -10.29 -20.43 -4.99
N SER A 44 -10.25 -19.58 -3.95
CA SER A 44 -11.46 -19.14 -3.26
C SER A 44 -12.34 -18.30 -4.17
N ILE A 45 -11.73 -17.41 -4.98
CA ILE A 45 -12.42 -16.68 -6.05
C ILE A 45 -12.95 -17.67 -7.10
N PHE A 46 -12.09 -18.51 -7.70
CA PHE A 46 -12.48 -19.45 -8.74
C PHE A 46 -13.65 -20.34 -8.30
N SER A 47 -13.59 -20.90 -7.08
CA SER A 47 -14.66 -21.72 -6.51
C SER A 47 -15.95 -20.93 -6.29
N PHE A 48 -15.86 -19.67 -5.87
CA PHE A 48 -17.04 -18.80 -5.75
C PHE A 48 -17.67 -18.52 -7.12
N TRP A 49 -16.84 -18.25 -8.13
CA TRP A 49 -17.29 -17.83 -9.46
C TRP A 49 -17.70 -18.99 -10.38
N ASP A 50 -17.21 -20.22 -10.14
CA ASP A 50 -17.48 -21.41 -10.97
C ASP A 50 -18.98 -21.63 -11.21
N GLY A 51 -19.80 -21.47 -10.16
CA GLY A 51 -21.26 -21.60 -10.25
C GLY A 51 -21.99 -20.49 -11.02
N TYR A 52 -21.30 -19.40 -11.41
CA TYR A 52 -21.88 -18.27 -12.15
C TYR A 52 -21.54 -18.29 -13.64
N PHE A 53 -20.66 -19.20 -14.09
CA PHE A 53 -20.28 -19.35 -15.49
C PHE A 53 -20.70 -20.71 -16.04
N GLN A 54 -20.98 -20.79 -17.34
CA GLN A 54 -21.19 -22.09 -18.01
C GLN A 54 -19.90 -22.92 -18.03
N SER A 55 -18.76 -22.25 -18.16
CA SER A 55 -17.44 -22.81 -18.01
C SER A 55 -16.48 -21.74 -17.52
N LEU A 56 -15.59 -22.11 -16.60
CA LEU A 56 -14.54 -21.25 -16.08
C LEU A 56 -13.20 -21.95 -16.29
N THR A 57 -12.30 -21.32 -17.05
CA THR A 57 -10.99 -21.89 -17.38
C THR A 57 -9.89 -20.99 -16.84
N LEU A 58 -9.06 -21.53 -15.95
CA LEU A 58 -7.87 -20.83 -15.48
C LEU A 58 -6.73 -20.99 -16.49
N VAL A 59 -6.18 -19.86 -16.94
CA VAL A 59 -5.06 -19.84 -17.89
C VAL A 59 -3.86 -19.24 -17.18
N SER A 60 -2.82 -20.04 -16.99
CA SER A 60 -1.54 -19.57 -16.48
C SER A 60 -0.66 -19.08 -17.63
N CYS A 61 -0.16 -17.85 -17.48
CA CYS A 61 0.75 -17.21 -18.41
C CYS A 61 2.06 -16.92 -17.67
N GLN A 62 3.20 -17.22 -18.30
CA GLN A 62 4.53 -16.96 -17.73
C GLN A 62 5.06 -15.65 -18.29
N ASN A 63 5.81 -14.89 -17.47
CA ASN A 63 6.52 -13.67 -17.87
C ASN A 63 5.66 -12.55 -18.46
N CYS A 64 4.32 -12.57 -18.28
CA CYS A 64 3.49 -11.42 -18.63
C CYS A 64 3.73 -10.29 -17.63
N MET A 65 4.00 -9.09 -18.13
CA MET A 65 4.26 -7.90 -17.32
C MET A 65 3.23 -6.79 -17.56
N SER A 66 2.29 -7.02 -18.48
CA SER A 66 1.25 -6.08 -18.88
C SER A 66 -0.03 -6.79 -19.31
N VAL A 67 -1.12 -6.02 -19.40
CA VAL A 67 -2.40 -6.47 -19.99
C VAL A 67 -2.20 -6.91 -21.45
N GLY A 68 -1.36 -6.18 -22.19
CA GLY A 68 -1.02 -6.51 -23.57
C GLY A 68 -0.37 -7.88 -23.71
N ASP A 69 0.58 -8.23 -22.83
CA ASP A 69 1.24 -9.55 -22.86
C ASP A 69 0.25 -10.69 -22.63
N VAL A 70 -0.70 -10.50 -21.71
CA VAL A 70 -1.75 -11.49 -21.45
C VAL A 70 -2.64 -11.66 -22.68
N ILE A 71 -3.05 -10.57 -23.32
CA ILE A 71 -3.92 -10.63 -24.51
C ILE A 71 -3.18 -11.29 -25.68
N ARG A 72 -1.89 -11.00 -25.90
CA ARG A 72 -1.07 -11.68 -26.91
C ARG A 72 -0.97 -13.18 -26.66
N GLU A 73 -0.75 -13.58 -25.41
CA GLU A 73 -0.68 -15.00 -25.04
C GLU A 73 -2.02 -15.70 -25.26
N VAL A 74 -3.14 -15.04 -24.93
CA VAL A 74 -4.50 -15.52 -25.16
C VAL A 74 -4.81 -15.68 -26.65
N ASP A 75 -4.36 -14.73 -27.47
CA ASP A 75 -4.50 -14.74 -28.92
C ASP A 75 -3.65 -15.84 -29.58
N GLY A 76 -2.37 -15.94 -29.19
CA GLY A 76 -1.45 -16.98 -29.65
C GLY A 76 -1.90 -18.40 -29.31
N ARG A 77 -2.67 -18.57 -28.23
CA ARG A 77 -3.33 -19.83 -27.86
C ARG A 77 -4.74 -19.99 -28.46
N SER A 78 -5.22 -19.01 -29.21
CA SER A 78 -6.54 -18.97 -29.86
C SER A 78 -7.71 -19.23 -28.89
N LEU A 79 -7.62 -18.75 -27.65
CA LEU A 79 -8.64 -19.00 -26.62
C LEU A 79 -9.91 -18.15 -26.85
N ILE A 80 -9.75 -17.00 -27.51
CA ILE A 80 -10.83 -16.08 -27.87
C ILE A 80 -10.96 -16.06 -29.39
N SER A 81 -12.14 -16.43 -29.88
CA SER A 81 -12.44 -16.53 -31.31
C SER A 81 -13.74 -15.82 -31.70
N SER A 82 -14.42 -15.23 -30.71
CA SER A 82 -15.69 -14.54 -30.84
C SER A 82 -15.65 -13.26 -30.00
N GLU A 83 -16.68 -12.43 -30.15
CA GLU A 83 -16.95 -11.32 -29.25
C GLU A 83 -16.84 -11.74 -27.77
N PHE A 84 -16.27 -10.85 -26.95
CA PHE A 84 -15.98 -11.13 -25.54
C PHE A 84 -16.07 -9.88 -24.66
N LEU A 85 -16.30 -10.08 -23.37
CA LEU A 85 -16.14 -9.06 -22.33
C LEU A 85 -14.70 -9.05 -21.84
N LEU A 86 -14.00 -7.93 -21.96
CA LEU A 86 -12.68 -7.70 -21.38
C LEU A 86 -12.83 -7.01 -20.01
N ILE A 87 -12.24 -7.63 -19.00
CA ILE A 87 -12.03 -7.05 -17.67
C ILE A 87 -10.52 -6.97 -17.44
N SER A 88 -9.94 -5.80 -17.74
CA SER A 88 -8.48 -5.61 -17.76
C SER A 88 -7.86 -5.40 -16.38
N ASN A 89 -8.68 -5.14 -15.36
CA ASN A 89 -8.26 -4.98 -13.98
C ASN A 89 -9.21 -5.81 -13.09
N PRO A 90 -8.69 -6.75 -12.28
CA PRO A 90 -9.53 -7.62 -11.45
C PRO A 90 -10.31 -6.84 -10.37
N ALA A 91 -9.89 -5.62 -10.03
CA ALA A 91 -10.59 -4.72 -9.11
C ALA A 91 -11.58 -3.79 -9.84
N SER A 92 -12.27 -4.32 -10.85
CA SER A 92 -13.36 -3.63 -11.55
C SER A 92 -14.71 -4.16 -11.07
N PHE A 93 -15.59 -3.26 -10.67
CA PHE A 93 -16.87 -3.57 -10.06
C PHE A 93 -18.01 -3.09 -10.96
N CYS A 94 -19.10 -3.86 -11.00
CA CYS A 94 -20.34 -3.47 -11.65
C CYS A 94 -21.52 -4.20 -10.98
N SER A 95 -22.44 -3.44 -10.39
CA SER A 95 -23.68 -3.96 -9.79
C SER A 95 -24.83 -4.10 -10.79
N PHE A 96 -24.64 -3.70 -12.05
CA PHE A 96 -25.68 -3.68 -13.07
C PHE A 96 -25.60 -4.89 -14.01
N ASP A 97 -26.77 -5.32 -14.46
CA ASP A 97 -26.93 -6.38 -15.44
C ASP A 97 -26.62 -5.88 -16.85
N LEU A 98 -25.51 -6.35 -17.42
CA LEU A 98 -24.99 -5.89 -18.71
C LEU A 98 -25.72 -6.46 -19.93
N ARG A 99 -26.77 -7.30 -19.78
CA ARG A 99 -27.53 -7.84 -20.92
C ARG A 99 -27.99 -6.77 -21.93
N PRO A 100 -28.48 -5.58 -21.53
CA PRO A 100 -28.83 -4.51 -22.46
C PRO A 100 -27.63 -4.02 -23.28
N GLN A 101 -26.48 -3.80 -22.64
CA GLN A 101 -25.24 -3.33 -23.28
C GLN A 101 -24.68 -4.38 -24.23
N ILE A 102 -24.71 -5.66 -23.83
CA ILE A 102 -24.31 -6.79 -24.68
C ILE A 102 -25.19 -6.84 -25.93
N LYS A 103 -26.51 -6.72 -25.79
CA LYS A 103 -27.43 -6.70 -26.93
C LYS A 103 -27.15 -5.53 -27.87
N ALA A 104 -26.94 -4.33 -27.32
CA ALA A 104 -26.63 -3.12 -28.10
C ALA A 104 -25.29 -3.25 -28.84
N PHE A 105 -24.27 -3.81 -28.18
CA PHE A 105 -22.99 -4.11 -28.79
C PHE A 105 -23.12 -5.07 -29.97
N PHE A 106 -23.83 -6.19 -29.82
CA PHE A 106 -24.05 -7.12 -30.93
C PHE A 106 -24.84 -6.51 -32.10
N GLU A 107 -25.79 -5.61 -31.81
CA GLU A 107 -26.50 -4.87 -32.84
C GLU A 107 -25.55 -3.94 -33.63
N ARG A 108 -24.68 -3.20 -32.93
CA ARG A 108 -23.63 -2.38 -33.59
C ARG A 108 -22.64 -3.24 -34.38
N ARG A 109 -22.30 -4.43 -33.89
CA ARG A 109 -21.40 -5.41 -34.54
C ARG A 109 -21.90 -6.00 -35.85
N LYS A 110 -23.16 -5.73 -36.23
CA LYS A 110 -23.61 -5.98 -37.61
C LYS A 110 -22.73 -5.25 -38.62
N ASP A 111 -22.26 -4.06 -38.26
CA ASP A 111 -21.11 -3.43 -38.92
C ASP A 111 -19.81 -3.90 -38.26
N LYS A 112 -18.94 -4.52 -39.07
CA LYS A 112 -17.69 -5.13 -38.60
C LYS A 112 -16.64 -4.10 -38.20
N ASN A 113 -16.81 -2.84 -38.58
CA ASN A 113 -15.93 -1.73 -38.18
C ASN A 113 -16.10 -1.36 -36.71
N ASN A 114 -17.24 -1.66 -36.08
CA ASN A 114 -17.45 -1.38 -34.66
C ASN A 114 -16.72 -2.45 -33.83
N VAL A 115 -15.54 -2.16 -33.28
CA VAL A 115 -14.67 -3.19 -32.69
C VAL A 115 -14.72 -3.24 -31.17
N MET A 116 -15.16 -2.17 -30.51
CA MET A 116 -15.15 -2.05 -29.06
C MET A 116 -16.33 -1.19 -28.56
N THR A 117 -16.92 -1.55 -27.42
CA THR A 117 -17.79 -0.69 -26.62
C THR A 117 -17.23 -0.58 -25.21
N LEU A 118 -16.85 0.62 -24.81
CA LEU A 118 -16.41 0.93 -23.45
C LEU A 118 -17.63 1.20 -22.57
N LEU A 119 -17.63 0.65 -21.35
CA LEU A 119 -18.68 0.93 -20.37
C LEU A 119 -18.23 2.04 -19.44
N TYR A 120 -19.06 3.06 -19.32
CA TYR A 120 -18.83 4.22 -18.47
C TYR A 120 -19.95 4.34 -17.44
N ALA A 121 -19.68 4.95 -16.30
CA ALA A 121 -20.69 5.25 -15.29
C ALA A 121 -20.60 6.72 -14.88
N GLU A 122 -21.72 7.30 -14.47
CA GLU A 122 -21.72 8.64 -13.88
C GLU A 122 -20.97 8.62 -12.55
N ARG A 123 -20.05 9.58 -12.37
CA ARG A 123 -19.31 9.74 -11.11
C ARG A 123 -18.99 11.21 -10.88
N GLU A 124 -19.33 11.71 -9.70
CA GLU A 124 -18.92 13.04 -9.28
C GLU A 124 -17.40 13.09 -9.05
N GLY A 125 -16.76 14.16 -9.51
CA GLY A 125 -15.34 14.42 -9.29
C GLY A 125 -14.57 14.75 -10.56
N LEU A 126 -13.24 14.67 -10.47
CA LEU A 126 -12.32 14.90 -11.60
C LEU A 126 -12.22 13.63 -12.44
N ASN A 127 -13.01 13.55 -13.51
CA ASN A 127 -12.89 12.48 -14.49
C ASN A 127 -12.08 12.92 -15.72
N PRO A 128 -11.46 11.97 -16.45
CA PRO A 128 -10.88 12.24 -17.76
C PRO A 128 -11.91 12.85 -18.71
N VAL A 129 -11.46 13.77 -19.55
CA VAL A 129 -12.30 14.38 -20.59
C VAL A 129 -12.37 13.43 -21.78
N ILE A 130 -13.57 13.07 -22.20
CA ILE A 130 -13.81 12.30 -23.42
C ILE A 130 -14.72 13.09 -24.37
N CYS A 131 -14.66 12.77 -25.65
CA CYS A 131 -15.46 13.40 -26.68
C CYS A 131 -16.24 12.34 -27.46
N LEU A 132 -17.56 12.49 -27.54
CA LEU A 132 -18.48 11.52 -28.12
C LEU A 132 -19.28 12.14 -29.25
N GLU A 133 -19.49 11.42 -30.34
CA GLU A 133 -20.44 11.82 -31.38
C GLU A 133 -21.89 11.77 -30.85
N LYS A 134 -22.67 12.83 -31.08
CA LYS A 134 -24.01 13.02 -30.50
C LYS A 134 -25.01 11.89 -30.75
N LYS A 135 -24.96 11.27 -31.93
CA LYS A 135 -25.99 10.31 -32.38
C LYS A 135 -25.62 8.87 -32.09
N SER A 136 -24.34 8.53 -32.21
CA SER A 136 -23.84 7.16 -32.18
C SER A 136 -23.12 6.81 -30.86
N ASN A 137 -22.83 7.82 -30.03
CA ASN A 137 -21.90 7.71 -28.90
C ASN A 137 -20.54 7.10 -29.28
N LYS A 138 -20.13 7.27 -30.55
CA LYS A 138 -18.79 6.90 -31.00
C LYS A 138 -17.76 7.83 -30.36
N LEU A 139 -16.69 7.26 -29.82
CA LEU A 139 -15.56 8.01 -29.28
C LEU A 139 -14.84 8.73 -30.42
N ALA A 140 -14.50 10.01 -30.23
CA ALA A 140 -13.95 10.87 -31.28
C ALA A 140 -12.87 11.83 -30.73
N ALA A 141 -11.99 12.32 -31.61
CA ALA A 141 -10.92 13.26 -31.28
C ALA A 141 -11.27 14.74 -31.54
N PHE A 142 -12.49 15.19 -31.17
CA PHE A 142 -13.02 16.57 -31.35
C PHE A 142 -13.44 16.99 -32.78
N LEU A 143 -13.75 16.05 -33.67
CA LEU A 143 -14.22 16.36 -35.04
C LEU A 143 -15.74 16.18 -35.17
N GLY A 144 -16.43 17.18 -35.75
CA GLY A 144 -17.85 17.08 -36.13
C GLY A 144 -18.88 17.44 -35.04
N GLU A 145 -20.08 16.86 -35.12
CA GLU A 145 -21.16 17.03 -34.12
C GLU A 145 -20.89 16.19 -32.85
N SER A 146 -19.89 16.59 -32.07
CA SER A 146 -19.50 15.90 -30.84
C SER A 146 -19.96 16.62 -29.57
N VAL A 147 -19.93 15.89 -28.45
CA VAL A 147 -20.17 16.37 -27.08
C VAL A 147 -18.97 16.00 -26.24
N VAL A 148 -18.43 16.99 -25.54
CA VAL A 148 -17.35 16.81 -24.57
C VAL A 148 -17.98 16.46 -23.23
N ARG A 149 -17.49 15.41 -22.58
CA ARG A 149 -17.97 14.92 -21.28
C ARG A 149 -16.83 14.77 -20.31
N ASN A 150 -17.10 15.12 -19.05
CA ASN A 150 -16.23 14.92 -17.88
C ASN A 150 -17.03 14.46 -16.64
N ASP A 151 -18.31 14.15 -16.83
CA ASP A 151 -19.27 13.72 -15.81
C ASP A 151 -19.35 12.19 -15.65
N ILE A 152 -18.56 11.47 -16.44
CA ILE A 152 -18.54 10.01 -16.51
C ILE A 152 -17.13 9.46 -16.36
N GLN A 153 -17.02 8.26 -15.80
CA GLN A 153 -15.78 7.54 -15.57
C GLN A 153 -15.79 6.17 -16.24
N ASP A 154 -14.63 5.76 -16.75
CA ASP A 154 -14.38 4.41 -17.26
C ASP A 154 -14.52 3.36 -16.16
N THR A 155 -15.29 2.30 -16.41
CA THR A 155 -15.51 1.23 -15.43
C THR A 155 -14.47 0.12 -15.50
N GLY A 156 -13.52 0.18 -16.44
CA GLY A 156 -12.56 -0.90 -16.71
C GLY A 156 -13.16 -2.09 -17.47
N LEU A 157 -14.43 -2.00 -17.88
CA LEU A 157 -15.14 -3.03 -18.63
C LEU A 157 -15.28 -2.63 -20.09
N ALA A 158 -15.00 -3.55 -21.01
CA ALA A 158 -15.18 -3.33 -22.43
C ALA A 158 -15.74 -4.56 -23.13
N LEU A 159 -16.72 -4.37 -24.01
CA LEU A 159 -17.17 -5.39 -24.95
C LEU A 159 -16.32 -5.28 -26.21
N CYS A 160 -15.63 -6.35 -26.56
CA CYS A 160 -14.59 -6.36 -27.58
C CYS A 160 -14.91 -7.38 -28.67
N SER A 161 -14.53 -7.04 -29.90
CA SER A 161 -14.39 -8.01 -30.97
C SER A 161 -13.00 -8.66 -30.94
N PRO A 162 -12.79 -9.84 -31.56
CA PRO A 162 -11.47 -10.47 -31.66
C PRO A 162 -10.39 -9.59 -32.31
N VAL A 163 -10.79 -8.60 -33.11
CA VAL A 163 -9.86 -7.62 -33.72
C VAL A 163 -9.01 -6.90 -32.67
N ILE A 164 -9.53 -6.73 -31.44
CA ILE A 164 -8.77 -6.13 -30.35
C ILE A 164 -7.58 -6.99 -29.94
N CYS A 165 -7.70 -8.32 -29.97
CA CYS A 165 -6.58 -9.22 -29.73
C CYS A 165 -5.50 -9.06 -30.81
N ASN A 166 -5.92 -9.03 -32.09
CA ASN A 166 -5.01 -8.83 -33.22
C ASN A 166 -4.21 -7.53 -33.07
N GLN A 167 -4.84 -6.43 -32.62
CA GLN A 167 -4.14 -5.16 -32.41
C GLN A 167 -2.98 -5.28 -31.40
N PHE A 168 -3.12 -6.10 -30.35
CA PHE A 168 -2.02 -6.37 -29.43
C PHE A 168 -0.94 -7.29 -30.03
N SER A 169 -1.35 -8.27 -30.83
CA SER A 169 -0.44 -9.20 -31.50
C SER A 169 0.40 -8.50 -32.57
N ASP A 170 -0.19 -7.57 -33.32
CA ASP A 170 0.48 -6.81 -34.37
C ASP A 170 1.37 -5.69 -33.81
N ASN A 171 1.03 -5.14 -32.64
CA ASN A 171 1.75 -4.03 -31.99
C ASN A 171 2.33 -4.46 -30.62
N PHE A 172 3.60 -4.86 -30.61
CA PHE A 172 4.28 -5.40 -29.42
C PHE A 172 4.52 -4.37 -28.30
N ASP A 173 4.46 -3.09 -28.60
CA ASP A 173 4.63 -1.99 -27.66
C ASP A 173 3.36 -1.66 -26.85
N PHE A 174 2.19 -2.14 -27.27
CA PHE A 174 0.94 -1.91 -26.55
C PHE A 174 0.92 -2.66 -25.21
N GLN A 175 0.79 -1.94 -24.10
CA GLN A 175 0.80 -2.52 -22.75
C GLN A 175 -0.59 -2.58 -22.13
N ARG A 176 -1.48 -1.66 -22.50
CA ARG A 176 -2.82 -1.48 -21.92
C ARG A 176 -3.85 -1.30 -23.02
N ARG A 177 -5.13 -1.51 -22.67
CA ARG A 177 -6.28 -1.25 -23.55
C ARG A 177 -6.24 0.18 -24.12
N ASP A 178 -5.78 1.14 -23.34
CA ASP A 178 -5.73 2.55 -23.74
C ASP A 178 -4.77 2.82 -24.90
N ASP A 179 -3.75 1.98 -25.12
CA ASP A 179 -2.86 2.07 -26.28
C ASP A 179 -3.64 1.80 -27.58
N VAL A 180 -4.45 0.74 -27.60
CA VAL A 180 -5.33 0.40 -28.72
C VAL A 180 -6.39 1.48 -28.95
N ILE A 181 -6.94 2.05 -27.87
CA ILE A 181 -7.92 3.15 -27.98
C ILE A 181 -7.27 4.36 -28.65
N ARG A 182 -6.06 4.74 -28.22
CA ARG A 182 -5.32 5.85 -28.83
C ARG A 182 -5.00 5.58 -30.28
N GLU A 183 -4.51 4.39 -30.60
CA GLU A 183 -4.17 3.99 -31.97
C GLU A 183 -5.37 4.13 -32.92
N ILE A 184 -6.52 3.57 -32.54
CA ILE A 184 -7.75 3.63 -33.33
C ILE A 184 -8.21 5.09 -33.54
N LEU A 185 -8.11 5.93 -32.51
CA LEU A 185 -8.50 7.34 -32.60
C LEU A 185 -7.54 8.18 -33.45
N VAL A 186 -6.24 7.93 -33.36
CA VAL A 186 -5.22 8.67 -34.14
C VAL A 186 -5.28 8.26 -35.62
N HIS A 187 -5.56 6.98 -35.90
CA HIS A 187 -5.53 6.40 -37.24
C HIS A 187 -6.93 6.04 -37.78
N GLU A 188 -7.97 6.76 -37.37
CA GLU A 188 -9.37 6.50 -37.74
C GLU A 188 -9.58 6.39 -39.27
N GLY A 189 -8.87 7.24 -40.04
CA GLY A 189 -8.97 7.27 -41.51
C GLY A 189 -8.33 6.09 -42.25
N VAL A 190 -7.53 5.26 -41.57
CA VAL A 190 -6.84 4.10 -42.18
C VAL A 190 -7.36 2.79 -41.58
N LEU A 191 -7.50 2.71 -40.26
CA LEU A 191 -7.92 1.49 -39.58
C LEU A 191 -9.40 1.19 -39.80
N CYS A 192 -10.24 2.22 -40.03
CA CYS A 192 -11.69 2.08 -40.18
C CYS A 192 -12.32 1.29 -39.01
N GLN A 193 -11.82 1.51 -37.80
CA GLN A 193 -12.29 0.86 -36.58
C GLN A 193 -12.98 1.90 -35.69
N ASN A 194 -14.14 1.55 -35.14
CA ASN A 194 -14.94 2.43 -34.31
C ASN A 194 -15.03 1.89 -32.88
N ILE A 195 -14.93 2.81 -31.92
CA ILE A 195 -15.11 2.56 -30.49
C ILE A 195 -16.35 3.33 -30.05
N HIS A 196 -17.27 2.66 -29.35
CA HIS A 196 -18.46 3.29 -28.78
C HIS A 196 -18.37 3.38 -27.26
N VAL A 197 -19.12 4.30 -26.66
CA VAL A 197 -19.29 4.40 -25.22
C VAL A 197 -20.76 4.18 -24.86
N ASP A 198 -21.01 3.20 -23.99
CA ASP A 198 -22.31 3.02 -23.36
C ASP A 198 -22.21 3.48 -21.90
N VAL A 199 -23.03 4.45 -21.53
CA VAL A 199 -23.11 4.94 -20.15
C VAL A 199 -24.17 4.12 -19.40
N LEU A 200 -23.75 3.51 -18.29
CA LEU A 200 -24.59 2.74 -17.41
C LEU A 200 -25.57 3.66 -16.65
N PRO A 201 -26.72 3.14 -16.19
CA PRO A 201 -27.69 3.94 -15.45
C PRO A 201 -27.08 4.59 -14.19
N SER A 202 -27.47 5.83 -13.90
CA SER A 202 -26.91 6.66 -12.82
C SER A 202 -27.04 6.08 -11.42
N ASN A 203 -27.95 5.14 -11.21
CA ASN A 203 -28.15 4.44 -9.93
C ASN A 203 -27.30 3.16 -9.78
N THR A 204 -26.31 2.96 -10.64
CA THR A 204 -25.43 1.79 -10.64
C THR A 204 -24.10 2.09 -9.98
N ALA A 205 -23.62 1.17 -9.13
CA ALA A 205 -22.23 1.16 -8.70
C ALA A 205 -21.37 0.41 -9.73
N ALA A 206 -20.66 1.15 -10.59
CA ALA A 206 -19.71 0.58 -11.54
C ALA A 206 -18.47 1.46 -11.70
N PHE A 207 -17.29 0.91 -11.45
CA PHE A 207 -16.02 1.64 -11.47
C PHE A 207 -14.86 0.64 -11.43
N THR A 208 -13.65 1.11 -11.73
CA THR A 208 -12.42 0.33 -11.57
C THR A 208 -11.49 0.98 -10.54
N VAL A 209 -10.83 0.16 -9.72
CA VAL A 209 -9.91 0.63 -8.69
C VAL A 209 -8.51 0.75 -9.26
N ASN A 210 -8.03 1.99 -9.34
CA ASN A 210 -6.71 2.32 -9.84
C ASN A 210 -5.80 2.88 -8.74
N ASP A 211 -6.33 3.28 -7.59
CA ASP A 211 -5.58 3.89 -6.51
C ASP A 211 -6.16 3.51 -5.14
N TYR A 212 -5.49 3.98 -4.09
CA TYR A 212 -5.91 3.73 -2.70
C TYR A 212 -7.25 4.39 -2.37
N GLU A 213 -7.57 5.54 -2.97
CA GLU A 213 -8.89 6.17 -2.79
C GLU A 213 -10.00 5.29 -3.39
N GLY A 214 -9.80 4.78 -4.60
CA GLY A 214 -10.68 3.81 -5.23
C GLY A 214 -10.85 2.54 -4.41
N LEU A 215 -9.79 2.06 -3.77
CA LEU A 215 -9.84 0.90 -2.88
C LEU A 215 -10.72 1.16 -1.64
N LEU A 216 -10.50 2.29 -0.97
CA LEU A 216 -11.32 2.72 0.17
C LEU A 216 -12.78 2.94 -0.24
N HIS A 217 -13.01 3.49 -1.44
CA HIS A 217 -14.34 3.66 -2.00
C HIS A 217 -15.03 2.31 -2.26
N ALA A 218 -14.32 1.35 -2.85
CA ALA A 218 -14.83 0.00 -3.05
C ALA A 218 -15.24 -0.66 -1.72
N ASN A 219 -14.36 -0.60 -0.73
CA ASN A 219 -14.61 -1.11 0.61
C ASN A 219 -15.88 -0.50 1.23
N LYS A 220 -16.03 0.82 1.14
CA LYS A 220 -17.25 1.52 1.59
C LYS A 220 -18.49 0.99 0.89
N LEU A 221 -18.48 0.87 -0.45
CA LEU A 221 -19.63 0.43 -1.22
C LEU A 221 -19.99 -1.04 -0.98
N ILE A 222 -19.00 -1.92 -0.82
CA ILE A 222 -19.19 -3.34 -0.44
C ILE A 222 -19.87 -3.43 0.92
N LEU A 223 -19.34 -2.76 1.94
CA LEU A 223 -19.92 -2.78 3.30
C LEU A 223 -21.33 -2.20 3.32
N GLN A 224 -21.57 -1.14 2.54
CA GLN A 224 -22.88 -0.50 2.39
C GLN A 224 -23.83 -1.24 1.45
N ARG A 225 -23.41 -2.37 0.85
CA ARG A 225 -24.21 -3.23 -0.03
C ARG A 225 -24.62 -2.61 -1.36
N TRP A 226 -23.97 -1.53 -1.79
CA TRP A 226 -24.17 -0.95 -3.12
C TRP A 226 -23.73 -1.90 -4.24
N LEU A 227 -22.80 -2.80 -3.94
CA LEU A 227 -22.28 -3.82 -4.86
C LEU A 227 -22.93 -5.21 -4.67
N TYR A 228 -24.09 -5.30 -4.03
CA TYR A 228 -24.78 -6.58 -3.85
C TYR A 228 -24.93 -7.36 -5.18
N PRO A 229 -24.66 -8.69 -5.21
CA PRO A 229 -24.48 -9.60 -4.09
C PRO A 229 -23.05 -9.69 -3.51
N LEU A 230 -22.11 -8.86 -3.97
CA LEU A 230 -20.74 -8.81 -3.45
C LEU A 230 -20.70 -8.16 -2.06
N ILE A 231 -20.83 -8.99 -1.02
CA ILE A 231 -20.77 -8.61 0.39
C ILE A 231 -19.96 -9.65 1.18
N PRO A 232 -19.35 -9.31 2.32
CA PRO A 232 -18.50 -10.24 3.09
C PRO A 232 -19.19 -11.56 3.45
N SER A 233 -20.49 -11.52 3.81
CA SER A 233 -21.25 -12.73 4.18
C SER A 233 -21.61 -13.66 3.02
N ARG A 234 -21.32 -13.27 1.78
CA ARG A 234 -21.53 -14.10 0.60
C ARG A 234 -20.25 -14.45 -0.14
N VAL A 235 -19.19 -13.67 0.05
CA VAL A 235 -17.97 -13.76 -0.75
C VAL A 235 -16.78 -14.02 0.15
N GLY A 236 -16.18 -15.20 -0.01
CA GLY A 236 -15.01 -15.67 0.73
C GLY A 236 -15.26 -16.95 1.52
N ASP A 237 -14.18 -17.52 2.05
CA ASP A 237 -14.22 -18.77 2.85
C ASP A 237 -14.64 -18.53 4.31
N GLY A 238 -14.71 -17.27 4.74
CA GLY A 238 -15.07 -16.89 6.11
C GLY A 238 -16.58 -16.84 6.33
N ARG A 239 -17.05 -17.42 7.45
CA ARG A 239 -18.44 -17.25 7.89
C ARG A 239 -18.60 -15.89 8.54
N PHE A 240 -19.26 -14.94 7.88
CA PHE A 240 -19.56 -13.64 8.49
C PHE A 240 -20.97 -13.58 9.07
N ILE A 241 -21.10 -13.08 10.29
CA ILE A 241 -22.38 -12.61 10.84
C ILE A 241 -22.58 -11.16 10.43
N THR A 242 -23.78 -10.85 9.94
CA THR A 242 -24.18 -9.48 9.62
C THR A 242 -25.14 -8.92 10.68
N LEU A 243 -24.76 -7.80 11.28
CA LEU A 243 -25.57 -7.08 12.28
C LEU A 243 -26.19 -5.81 11.67
N ARG A 244 -27.01 -5.11 12.47
CA ARG A 244 -27.53 -3.79 12.09
C ARG A 244 -26.38 -2.80 11.85
N ASN A 245 -26.66 -1.74 11.08
CA ASN A 245 -25.70 -0.70 10.72
C ASN A 245 -24.50 -1.20 9.90
N ASN A 246 -24.69 -2.24 9.07
CA ASN A 246 -23.67 -2.79 8.17
C ASN A 246 -22.39 -3.23 8.90
N ILE A 247 -22.54 -3.79 10.11
CA ILE A 247 -21.45 -4.40 10.86
C ILE A 247 -21.34 -5.86 10.42
N TYR A 248 -20.13 -6.26 10.01
CA TYR A 248 -19.81 -7.63 9.60
C TYR A 248 -18.74 -8.18 10.53
N LEU A 249 -19.00 -9.32 11.15
CA LEU A 249 -18.09 -9.98 12.07
C LEU A 249 -17.73 -11.35 11.53
N ALA A 250 -16.44 -11.65 11.41
CA ALA A 250 -15.99 -12.99 11.09
C ALA A 250 -16.27 -13.91 12.28
N SER A 251 -16.91 -15.06 12.03
CA SER A 251 -17.07 -16.14 12.98
C SER A 251 -15.86 -17.07 12.85
N SER A 252 -15.12 -17.26 13.93
CA SER A 252 -14.28 -18.46 14.07
C SER A 252 -15.21 -19.67 14.34
N ASP A 253 -14.74 -20.89 14.07
CA ASP A 253 -15.53 -22.12 14.31
C ASP A 253 -15.77 -22.42 15.79
N ASN A 254 -15.22 -21.60 16.70
CA ASN A 254 -15.55 -21.58 18.11
C ASN A 254 -16.54 -20.45 18.38
N GLU A 255 -17.54 -20.71 19.22
CA GLU A 255 -18.60 -19.79 19.63
C GLU A 255 -18.16 -18.32 19.59
N ILE A 256 -18.88 -17.49 18.81
CA ILE A 256 -18.72 -16.04 18.85
C ILE A 256 -19.09 -15.62 20.26
N THR A 257 -18.09 -15.49 21.13
CA THR A 257 -18.31 -14.94 22.45
C THR A 257 -18.51 -13.44 22.27
N HIS A 258 -19.44 -12.88 23.04
CA HIS A 258 -19.58 -11.43 23.18
C HIS A 258 -18.26 -10.72 23.54
N GLN A 259 -17.25 -11.47 24.02
CA GLN A 259 -15.91 -11.02 24.39
C GLN A 259 -15.05 -10.56 23.20
N ASP A 260 -15.20 -11.13 22.00
CA ASP A 260 -14.43 -10.70 20.82
C ASP A 260 -14.83 -9.29 20.32
N LEU A 261 -16.02 -8.83 20.68
CA LEU A 261 -16.53 -7.49 20.40
C LEU A 261 -16.12 -6.44 21.44
N THR A 262 -15.62 -6.87 22.61
CA THR A 262 -15.46 -6.00 23.80
C THR A 262 -14.04 -5.95 24.37
N ASN A 263 -13.06 -6.66 23.80
CA ASN A 263 -11.68 -6.67 24.35
C ASN A 263 -10.86 -5.39 24.10
N CYS A 264 -11.49 -4.32 23.62
CA CYS A 264 -10.82 -3.03 23.47
C CYS A 264 -11.56 -2.00 24.32
N GLU A 265 -11.34 -2.01 25.64
CA GLU A 265 -11.91 -0.98 26.54
C GLU A 265 -11.65 0.42 25.95
N GLY A 266 -12.72 1.11 25.58
CA GLY A 266 -12.66 2.48 25.04
C GLY A 266 -12.22 2.61 23.57
N ALA A 267 -12.04 1.52 22.82
CA ALA A 267 -11.70 1.65 21.40
C ALA A 267 -12.93 2.04 20.55
N HIS A 268 -12.69 2.91 19.56
CA HIS A 268 -13.71 3.41 18.64
C HIS A 268 -13.29 3.12 17.20
N VAL A 269 -13.93 2.13 16.59
CA VAL A 269 -13.72 1.74 15.19
C VAL A 269 -14.95 2.12 14.38
N GLN A 270 -14.79 3.00 13.40
CA GLN A 270 -15.89 3.49 12.57
C GLN A 270 -15.53 3.46 11.09
N SER A 271 -16.46 2.96 10.27
CA SER A 271 -16.34 2.92 8.81
C SER A 271 -15.00 2.31 8.32
N SER A 272 -14.49 1.34 9.08
CA SER A 272 -13.16 0.78 8.89
C SER A 272 -13.24 -0.73 8.68
N ILE A 273 -12.26 -1.28 7.98
CA ILE A 273 -12.06 -2.73 7.82
C ILE A 273 -10.90 -3.15 8.71
N ILE A 274 -11.12 -4.21 9.49
CA ILE A 274 -10.10 -4.83 10.32
C ILE A 274 -9.82 -6.22 9.75
N GLY A 275 -8.55 -6.48 9.43
CA GLY A 275 -8.07 -7.77 8.94
C GLY A 275 -8.09 -8.86 10.01
N ASN A 276 -7.62 -10.04 9.64
CA ASN A 276 -7.56 -11.18 10.55
C ASN A 276 -6.43 -11.02 11.56
N ASN A 277 -6.62 -11.55 12.78
CA ASN A 277 -5.62 -11.56 13.84
C ASN A 277 -5.04 -10.17 14.19
N VAL A 278 -5.86 -9.12 14.10
CA VAL A 278 -5.46 -7.77 14.51
C VAL A 278 -5.61 -7.63 16.01
N SER A 279 -4.56 -7.17 16.68
CA SER A 279 -4.59 -6.83 18.11
C SER A 279 -4.80 -5.32 18.28
N ILE A 280 -5.80 -4.92 19.04
CA ILE A 280 -6.14 -3.51 19.27
C ILE A 280 -6.07 -3.21 20.77
N GLY A 281 -5.21 -2.26 21.14
CA GLY A 281 -5.05 -1.78 22.51
C GLY A 281 -6.23 -0.93 23.00
N ARG A 282 -6.18 -0.54 24.28
CA ARG A 282 -7.24 0.28 24.90
C ARG A 282 -7.27 1.69 24.31
N ASN A 283 -8.43 2.34 24.35
CA ASN A 283 -8.62 3.74 23.93
C ASN A 283 -8.17 4.07 22.49
N VAL A 284 -8.08 3.08 21.61
CA VAL A 284 -7.68 3.26 20.20
C VAL A 284 -8.80 3.91 19.39
N LYS A 285 -8.45 4.74 18.40
CA LYS A 285 -9.41 5.29 17.44
C LYS A 285 -9.01 4.91 16.02
N VAL A 286 -9.91 4.27 15.29
CA VAL A 286 -9.75 3.92 13.87
C VAL A 286 -10.94 4.45 13.09
N LEU A 287 -10.68 5.40 12.18
CA LEU A 287 -11.73 6.07 11.41
C LEU A 287 -11.46 5.89 9.92
N GLU A 288 -12.49 5.50 9.16
CA GLU A 288 -12.47 5.43 7.68
C GLU A 288 -11.20 4.80 7.08
N SER A 289 -10.73 3.71 7.69
CA SER A 289 -9.41 3.13 7.41
C SER A 289 -9.46 1.63 7.18
N CYS A 290 -8.40 1.10 6.58
CA CYS A 290 -8.23 -0.34 6.38
C CYS A 290 -7.00 -0.81 7.13
N VAL A 291 -7.18 -1.84 7.97
CA VAL A 291 -6.10 -2.47 8.73
C VAL A 291 -5.90 -3.88 8.19
N GLY A 292 -4.68 -4.19 7.74
CA GLY A 292 -4.32 -5.50 7.22
C GLY A 292 -4.25 -6.58 8.30
N ASP A 293 -4.03 -7.83 7.86
CA ASP A 293 -3.92 -8.98 8.76
C ASP A 293 -2.66 -8.91 9.64
N ASN A 294 -2.73 -9.50 10.84
CA ASN A 294 -1.63 -9.59 11.80
C ASN A 294 -1.02 -8.23 12.18
N VAL A 295 -1.86 -7.20 12.25
CA VAL A 295 -1.45 -5.86 12.71
C VAL A 295 -1.61 -5.74 14.21
N VAL A 296 -0.67 -5.06 14.88
CA VAL A 296 -0.79 -4.70 16.30
C VAL A 296 -0.93 -3.19 16.41
N ILE A 297 -2.04 -2.72 16.96
CA ILE A 297 -2.35 -1.32 17.22
C ILE A 297 -2.25 -1.09 18.73
N GLU A 298 -1.26 -0.31 19.14
CA GLU A 298 -0.96 -0.04 20.56
C GLU A 298 -2.02 0.82 21.27
N GLU A 299 -2.02 0.76 22.60
CA GLU A 299 -2.91 1.54 23.47
C GLU A 299 -2.83 3.05 23.15
N GLY A 300 -3.98 3.70 23.00
CA GLY A 300 -4.10 5.14 22.73
C GLY A 300 -3.84 5.57 21.28
N ALA A 301 -3.50 4.65 20.37
CA ALA A 301 -3.22 4.96 18.98
C ALA A 301 -4.42 5.59 18.25
N ARG A 302 -4.13 6.48 17.29
CA ARG A 302 -5.14 7.21 16.50
C ARG A 302 -4.83 7.06 15.01
N ILE A 303 -5.63 6.25 14.33
CA ILE A 303 -5.58 6.05 12.90
C ILE A 303 -6.62 6.98 12.26
N GLY A 304 -6.13 8.01 11.58
CA GLY A 304 -6.95 9.02 10.92
C GLY A 304 -7.67 8.50 9.66
N PRO A 305 -8.65 9.26 9.14
CA PRO A 305 -9.42 8.86 7.97
C PRO A 305 -8.55 8.62 6.74
N LYS A 306 -8.99 7.69 5.89
CA LYS A 306 -8.33 7.29 4.63
C LYS A 306 -6.92 6.69 4.83
N SER A 307 -6.67 6.07 5.97
CA SER A 307 -5.41 5.35 6.22
C SER A 307 -5.52 3.90 5.77
N ILE A 308 -4.42 3.36 5.23
CA ILE A 308 -4.30 1.94 4.90
C ILE A 308 -3.03 1.42 5.57
N ILE A 309 -3.20 0.44 6.45
CA ILE A 309 -2.13 -0.26 7.14
C ILE A 309 -1.98 -1.64 6.51
N ALA A 310 -0.80 -1.93 5.98
CA ALA A 310 -0.50 -3.20 5.35
C ALA A 310 -0.50 -4.38 6.35
N LYS A 311 -0.44 -5.60 5.84
CA LYS A 311 -0.36 -6.80 6.68
C LYS A 311 0.98 -6.85 7.42
N ASN A 312 1.00 -7.49 8.59
CA ASN A 312 2.18 -7.66 9.44
C ASN A 312 2.84 -6.34 9.87
N VAL A 313 2.07 -5.26 9.95
CA VAL A 313 2.55 -4.00 10.53
C VAL A 313 2.30 -4.06 12.03
N GLY A 314 3.36 -4.20 12.82
CA GLY A 314 3.30 -3.84 14.24
C GLY A 314 3.59 -2.35 14.38
N PHE A 315 2.74 -1.58 15.08
CA PHE A 315 3.16 -0.30 15.66
C PHE A 315 4.00 -0.56 16.91
N ASP A 316 5.00 -1.42 16.75
CA ASP A 316 5.88 -1.78 17.84
C ASP A 316 7.15 -0.92 17.72
N MET A 317 7.63 -0.43 18.85
CA MET A 317 8.99 0.07 19.02
C MET A 317 10.04 -0.94 18.48
N ALA A 318 9.64 -2.20 18.21
CA ALA A 318 10.40 -3.23 17.50
C ALA A 318 10.84 -2.92 16.05
N ASN A 319 10.45 -1.77 15.47
CA ASN A 319 11.16 -1.21 14.32
C ASN A 319 12.61 -0.76 14.65
N LEU A 320 13.06 -0.98 15.89
CA LEU A 320 14.48 -1.10 16.27
C LEU A 320 15.23 -2.18 15.46
N ILE A 321 14.56 -3.25 14.99
CA ILE A 321 15.21 -4.46 14.47
C ILE A 321 16.05 -4.20 13.20
N LEU A 322 15.61 -3.41 12.22
CA LEU A 322 16.40 -3.23 10.99
C LEU A 322 17.73 -2.50 11.23
N VAL A 323 17.70 -1.36 11.95
CA VAL A 323 18.94 -0.63 12.27
C VAL A 323 19.80 -1.45 13.22
N LYS A 324 19.19 -2.11 14.20
CA LYS A 324 19.88 -2.95 15.17
C LYS A 324 20.57 -4.14 14.50
N ASP A 325 19.88 -4.91 13.68
CA ASP A 325 20.41 -6.09 12.99
C ASP A 325 21.54 -5.72 12.04
N SER A 326 21.40 -4.62 11.28
CA SER A 326 22.47 -4.13 10.41
C SER A 326 23.70 -3.71 11.22
N MET A 327 23.51 -3.02 12.34
CA MET A 327 24.60 -2.63 13.24
C MET A 327 25.24 -3.83 13.97
N GLU A 328 24.46 -4.80 14.42
CA GLU A 328 24.97 -6.03 15.05
C GLU A 328 25.80 -6.86 14.07
N ARG A 329 25.34 -6.97 12.82
CA ARG A 329 26.08 -7.63 11.73
C ARG A 329 27.40 -6.90 11.46
N THR A 330 27.38 -5.59 11.24
CA THR A 330 28.60 -4.80 11.01
C THR A 330 29.56 -4.86 12.20
N ALA A 331 29.04 -4.90 13.44
CA ALA A 331 29.84 -5.05 14.65
C ALA A 331 30.41 -6.48 14.86
N SER A 332 29.91 -7.47 14.12
CA SER A 332 30.37 -8.87 14.20
C SER A 332 31.48 -9.22 13.20
N GLU A 333 31.80 -8.31 12.26
CA GLU A 333 32.89 -8.48 11.29
C GLU A 333 34.27 -8.50 11.97
N GLU A 334 35.16 -9.37 11.48
CA GLU A 334 36.51 -9.56 12.07
C GLU A 334 37.42 -8.32 11.88
N GLU A 335 37.27 -7.63 10.75
CA GLU A 335 37.98 -6.39 10.42
C GLU A 335 36.99 -5.24 10.22
N PHE A 336 37.04 -4.25 11.11
CA PHE A 336 36.24 -3.05 10.97
C PHE A 336 36.90 -2.06 9.99
N SER A 337 36.16 -1.55 9.01
CA SER A 337 36.65 -0.59 8.01
C SER A 337 35.63 0.53 7.75
N ASN A 338 36.10 1.65 7.21
CA ASN A 338 35.21 2.75 6.81
C ASN A 338 34.23 2.33 5.71
N ASP A 339 34.64 1.44 4.79
CA ASP A 339 33.81 0.93 3.70
C ASP A 339 32.59 0.14 4.25
N LEU A 340 32.76 -0.57 5.36
CA LEU A 340 31.66 -1.25 6.06
C LEU A 340 30.66 -0.24 6.65
N VAL A 341 31.14 0.89 7.17
CA VAL A 341 30.30 1.97 7.71
C VAL A 341 29.55 2.70 6.60
N GLU A 342 30.19 2.96 5.46
CA GLU A 342 29.52 3.53 4.28
C GLU A 342 28.42 2.61 3.75
N SER A 343 28.69 1.30 3.70
CA SER A 343 27.69 0.29 3.32
C SER A 343 26.52 0.27 4.31
N LEU A 344 26.79 0.36 5.62
CA LEU A 344 25.78 0.44 6.67
C LEU A 344 24.94 1.73 6.56
N ILE A 345 25.57 2.88 6.26
CA ILE A 345 24.87 4.15 6.03
C ILE A 345 23.90 4.03 4.86
N LEU A 346 24.33 3.42 3.75
CA LEU A 346 23.48 3.19 2.58
C LEU A 346 22.30 2.29 2.92
N GLU A 347 22.53 1.20 3.65
CA GLU A 347 21.49 0.27 4.08
C GLU A 347 20.45 0.93 4.99
N ILE A 348 20.89 1.72 5.98
CA ILE A 348 20.00 2.47 6.87
C ILE A 348 19.21 3.52 6.08
N ASN A 349 19.82 4.21 5.13
CA ASN A 349 19.12 5.18 4.27
C ASN A 349 18.08 4.49 3.36
N CYS A 350 18.41 3.34 2.79
CA CYS A 350 17.47 2.52 2.00
C CYS A 350 16.28 2.09 2.87
N SER A 351 16.52 1.61 4.09
CA SER A 351 15.47 1.24 5.05
C SER A 351 14.64 2.43 5.49
N LYS A 352 15.27 3.59 5.75
CA LYS A 352 14.56 4.84 6.05
C LYS A 352 13.56 5.21 4.96
N LEU A 353 13.97 5.13 3.69
CA LEU A 353 13.12 5.43 2.53
C LEU A 353 12.02 4.37 2.35
N ALA A 354 12.36 3.10 2.48
CA ALA A 354 11.41 1.99 2.34
C ALA A 354 10.32 2.01 3.43
N CYS A 355 10.69 2.38 4.65
CA CYS A 355 9.81 2.40 5.81
C CYS A 355 9.24 3.79 6.14
N ASN A 356 9.57 4.82 5.36
CA ASN A 356 9.17 6.22 5.57
C ASN A 356 9.41 6.72 7.01
N ILE A 357 10.60 6.44 7.56
CA ILE A 357 10.97 6.81 8.93
C ILE A 357 11.55 8.24 8.94
N SER A 358 11.22 9.05 9.96
CA SER A 358 11.78 10.40 10.10
C SER A 358 13.29 10.35 10.36
N THR A 359 14.03 11.42 10.02
CA THR A 359 15.47 11.50 10.33
C THR A 359 15.73 11.43 11.83
N GLU A 360 14.85 12.03 12.63
CA GLU A 360 14.90 12.03 14.09
C GLU A 360 14.78 10.62 14.68
N ASP A 361 13.80 9.86 14.20
CA ASP A 361 13.59 8.47 14.63
C ASP A 361 14.74 7.55 14.19
N VAL A 362 15.30 7.75 12.99
CA VAL A 362 16.46 6.99 12.53
C VAL A 362 17.65 7.19 13.47
N ALA A 363 17.90 8.41 13.90
CA ALA A 363 19.01 8.70 14.78
C ALA A 363 18.84 8.16 16.19
N ARG A 364 17.64 8.30 16.79
CA ARG A 364 17.32 7.68 18.09
C ARG A 364 17.56 6.17 18.04
N ARG A 365 17.21 5.53 16.91
CA ARG A 365 17.46 4.10 16.66
C ARG A 365 18.92 3.77 16.50
N VAL A 366 19.69 4.52 15.70
CA VAL A 366 21.15 4.33 15.56
C VAL A 366 21.83 4.41 16.92
N PHE A 367 21.47 5.41 17.71
CA PHE A 367 22.02 5.63 19.04
C PHE A 367 21.67 4.50 20.01
N SER A 368 20.39 4.13 20.09
CA SER A 368 19.92 3.03 20.96
C SER A 368 20.50 1.68 20.56
N SER A 369 20.59 1.40 19.25
CA SER A 369 21.13 0.15 18.72
C SER A 369 22.62 0.01 19.03
N PHE A 370 23.40 1.09 18.91
CA PHE A 370 24.80 1.08 19.31
C PHE A 370 24.96 0.74 20.79
N LEU A 371 24.29 1.45 21.69
CA LEU A 371 24.42 1.19 23.12
C LEU A 371 23.96 -0.24 23.47
N GLY A 372 23.00 -0.77 22.71
CA GLY A 372 22.48 -2.13 22.77
C GLY A 372 23.40 -3.23 22.23
N LEU A 373 24.52 -2.90 21.57
CA LEU A 373 25.40 -3.91 21.00
C LEU A 373 25.92 -4.90 22.07
N PRO A 374 25.92 -6.22 21.78
CA PRO A 374 26.42 -7.22 22.73
C PRO A 374 27.85 -6.94 23.22
N GLN A 375 28.72 -6.45 22.32
CA GLN A 375 30.12 -6.14 22.58
C GLN A 375 30.32 -4.99 23.59
N ASN A 376 29.31 -4.15 23.81
CA ASN A 376 29.37 -2.97 24.67
C ASN A 376 29.22 -3.29 26.16
N GLU A 377 30.04 -4.21 26.67
CA GLU A 377 29.98 -4.69 28.06
C GLU A 377 30.46 -3.67 29.10
N ASN A 378 31.41 -2.81 28.72
CA ASN A 378 32.00 -1.80 29.59
C ASN A 378 32.44 -0.57 28.77
N PHE A 379 32.80 0.51 29.47
CA PHE A 379 33.17 1.78 28.82
C PHE A 379 34.36 1.65 27.85
N SER A 380 35.35 0.80 28.12
CA SER A 380 36.50 0.61 27.23
C SER A 380 36.07 0.02 25.88
N LYS A 381 35.15 -0.95 25.89
CA LYS A 381 34.55 -1.50 24.66
C LYS A 381 33.66 -0.49 23.96
N VAL A 382 32.80 0.23 24.70
CA VAL A 382 31.97 1.31 24.15
C VAL A 382 32.83 2.37 23.47
N LYS A 383 33.95 2.79 24.09
CA LYS A 383 34.88 3.74 23.50
C LYS A 383 35.49 3.22 22.20
N LYS A 384 35.96 1.96 22.18
CA LYS A 384 36.53 1.34 20.98
C LYS A 384 35.51 1.27 19.82
N VAL A 385 34.30 0.79 20.08
CA VAL A 385 33.24 0.71 19.05
C VAL A 385 32.74 2.11 18.68
N GLY A 386 32.71 3.06 19.61
CA GLY A 386 32.32 4.44 19.36
C GLY A 386 33.17 5.11 18.27
N PHE A 387 34.50 4.96 18.35
CA PHE A 387 35.42 5.47 17.32
C PHE A 387 35.16 4.88 15.92
N CYS A 388 34.83 3.60 15.87
CA CYS A 388 34.50 2.90 14.63
C CYS A 388 33.24 3.49 13.95
N TYR A 389 32.26 3.96 14.73
CA TYR A 389 30.96 4.41 14.22
C TYR A 389 30.81 5.93 14.07
N VAL A 390 31.89 6.72 14.24
CA VAL A 390 31.86 8.20 14.17
C VAL A 390 31.19 8.71 12.89
N MET A 391 31.52 8.14 11.72
CA MET A 391 30.91 8.56 10.46
C MET A 391 29.39 8.30 10.42
N LEU A 392 28.93 7.21 11.03
CA LEU A 392 27.50 6.91 11.15
C LEU A 392 26.79 7.97 12.02
N TYR A 393 27.41 8.35 13.15
CA TYR A 393 26.85 9.37 14.04
C TYR A 393 26.81 10.76 13.42
N LEU A 394 27.87 11.18 12.73
CA LEU A 394 27.88 12.46 12.02
C LEU A 394 26.81 12.50 10.93
N THR A 395 26.51 11.36 10.31
CA THR A 395 25.50 11.25 9.26
C THR A 395 24.07 11.34 9.81
N PHE A 396 23.77 10.65 10.91
CA PHE A 396 22.39 10.50 11.39
C PHE A 396 22.08 11.26 12.68
N VAL A 397 23.04 11.37 13.62
CA VAL A 397 22.80 11.84 14.99
C VAL A 397 23.20 13.30 15.19
N TYR A 398 24.34 13.74 14.63
CA TYR A 398 24.89 15.09 14.84
C TYR A 398 23.88 16.22 14.57
N ARG A 399 23.06 16.09 13.51
CA ARG A 399 22.14 17.16 13.09
C ARG A 399 20.93 17.37 13.99
N LEU A 400 20.68 16.49 14.96
CA LEU A 400 19.45 16.53 15.73
C LEU A 400 19.55 17.33 17.02
N LYS A 401 20.77 17.60 17.51
CA LYS A 401 21.00 18.26 18.79
C LYS A 401 20.19 17.61 19.94
N ASP A 402 19.86 16.33 19.79
CA ASP A 402 18.88 15.63 20.63
C ASP A 402 19.60 14.56 21.47
N VAL A 403 19.81 14.88 22.74
CA VAL A 403 20.40 13.99 23.74
C VAL A 403 19.34 13.13 24.44
N THR A 404 18.04 13.31 24.15
CA THR A 404 16.94 12.56 24.81
C THR A 404 16.99 11.05 24.55
N GLY A 405 17.48 10.62 23.38
CA GLY A 405 17.69 9.19 23.08
C GLY A 405 18.65 8.49 24.05
N PHE A 406 19.59 9.24 24.65
CA PHE A 406 20.46 8.73 25.71
C PHE A 406 19.71 8.50 27.03
N GLN A 407 18.81 9.42 27.40
CA GLN A 407 17.99 9.28 28.60
C GLN A 407 17.12 8.01 28.55
N GLU A 408 16.43 7.77 27.44
CA GLU A 408 15.57 6.59 27.25
C GLU A 408 16.37 5.29 27.39
N TYR A 409 17.54 5.22 26.76
CA TYR A 409 18.38 4.02 26.82
C TYR A 409 18.97 3.78 28.22
N VAL A 410 19.48 4.83 28.89
CA VAL A 410 20.03 4.72 30.25
C VAL A 410 18.95 4.34 31.26
N ALA A 411 17.71 4.80 31.09
CA ALA A 411 16.59 4.39 31.93
C ALA A 411 16.33 2.87 31.84
N LEU A 412 16.36 2.33 30.61
CA LEU A 412 16.08 0.93 30.28
C LEU A 412 17.25 -0.03 30.58
N SER A 413 18.50 0.42 30.50
CA SER A 413 19.68 -0.45 30.60
C SER A 413 20.40 -0.31 31.93
N GLY A 414 20.22 -1.27 32.85
CA GLY A 414 20.91 -1.30 34.14
C GLY A 414 22.44 -1.41 34.05
N ARG A 415 22.96 -2.01 32.97
CA ARG A 415 24.40 -2.31 32.79
C ARG A 415 25.27 -1.07 32.59
N LEU A 416 24.77 -0.08 31.84
CA LEU A 416 25.56 1.09 31.44
C LEU A 416 25.34 2.32 32.33
N LYS A 417 24.40 2.27 33.29
CA LYS A 417 24.15 3.36 34.26
C LYS A 417 25.42 3.89 34.95
N PRO A 418 26.37 3.05 35.42
CA PRO A 418 27.56 3.53 36.13
C PRO A 418 28.56 4.29 35.24
N VAL A 419 28.49 4.10 33.92
CA VAL A 419 29.39 4.72 32.93
C VAL A 419 28.69 5.74 32.06
N ALA A 420 27.42 6.05 32.36
CA ALA A 420 26.63 7.04 31.65
C ALA A 420 27.34 8.40 31.48
N PRO A 421 28.02 8.96 32.51
CA PRO A 421 28.75 10.21 32.34
C PRO A 421 29.84 10.06 31.27
N ASN A 422 30.70 9.05 31.42
CA ASN A 422 31.80 8.82 30.49
C ASN A 422 31.32 8.67 29.03
N ILE A 423 30.11 8.16 28.81
CA ILE A 423 29.49 8.07 27.49
C ILE A 423 29.11 9.46 26.96
N VAL A 424 28.45 10.31 27.76
CA VAL A 424 28.14 11.70 27.36
C VAL A 424 29.43 12.45 27.02
N HIS A 425 30.46 12.33 27.85
CA HIS A 425 31.77 12.93 27.60
C HIS A 425 32.42 12.40 26.32
N LEU A 426 32.33 11.09 26.04
CA LEU A 426 32.84 10.51 24.81
C LEU A 426 32.14 11.10 23.58
N PHE A 427 30.81 11.22 23.60
CA PHE A 427 30.06 11.79 22.47
C PHE A 427 30.34 13.29 22.28
N TYR A 428 30.64 14.02 23.35
CA TYR A 428 31.17 15.38 23.31
C TYR A 428 32.58 15.41 22.65
N GLU A 429 33.54 14.60 23.12
CA GLU A 429 34.90 14.52 22.53
C GLU A 429 34.88 14.14 21.04
N LEU A 430 33.93 13.31 20.62
CA LEU A 430 33.76 12.88 19.23
C LEU A 430 33.04 13.92 18.35
N GLY A 431 32.64 15.08 18.90
CA GLY A 431 31.93 16.13 18.18
C GLY A 431 30.50 15.73 17.76
N ILE A 432 29.91 14.75 18.43
CA ILE A 432 28.55 14.26 18.14
C ILE A 432 27.52 15.04 18.97
N PHE A 433 27.85 15.37 20.22
CA PHE A 433 27.06 16.27 21.06
C PHE A 433 27.76 17.62 21.18
N GLU A 434 27.01 18.68 20.89
CA GLU A 434 27.41 20.06 21.17
C GLU A 434 27.17 20.37 22.65
N GLU A 435 27.97 21.27 23.21
CA GLU A 435 27.85 21.69 24.60
C GLU A 435 26.47 22.24 24.93
N GLU A 436 25.94 23.14 24.08
CA GLU A 436 24.63 23.75 24.29
C GLU A 436 23.51 22.69 24.31
N ALA A 437 23.64 21.64 23.48
CA ALA A 437 22.66 20.56 23.43
C ALA A 437 22.68 19.69 24.71
N ILE A 438 23.86 19.48 25.30
CA ILE A 438 23.99 18.75 26.57
C ILE A 438 23.36 19.56 27.71
N LEU A 439 23.64 20.86 27.76
CA LEU A 439 23.11 21.77 28.78
C LEU A 439 21.58 21.94 28.65
N GLU A 440 21.06 22.13 27.43
CA GLU A 440 19.61 22.22 27.17
C GLU A 440 18.91 20.93 27.58
N TRP A 441 19.44 19.78 27.17
CA TRP A 441 18.90 18.48 27.58
C TRP A 441 18.87 18.34 29.11
N TYR A 442 19.97 18.62 29.81
CA TYR A 442 20.05 18.51 31.26
C TYR A 442 18.96 19.31 31.98
N ASN A 443 18.64 20.50 31.47
CA ASN A 443 17.59 21.36 32.00
C ASN A 443 16.18 20.80 31.79
N THR A 444 15.95 19.99 30.75
CA THR A 444 14.66 19.32 30.51
C THR A 444 14.44 18.07 31.37
N VAL A 445 15.50 17.50 31.94
CA VAL A 445 15.41 16.30 32.79
C VAL A 445 14.79 16.67 34.15
N ALA A 446 13.81 15.89 34.61
CA ALA A 446 13.19 16.07 35.92
C ALA A 446 14.20 15.95 37.08
N ASP A 447 14.04 16.75 38.13
CA ASP A 447 15.01 16.84 39.25
C ASP A 447 15.19 15.54 40.03
N ASP A 448 14.16 14.69 40.07
CA ASP A 448 14.15 13.40 40.74
C ASP A 448 14.67 12.25 39.85
N ALA A 449 14.94 12.51 38.55
CA ALA A 449 15.39 11.49 37.62
C ALA A 449 16.80 10.99 37.98
N PRO A 450 17.02 9.66 38.09
CA PRO A 450 18.34 9.09 38.42
C PRO A 450 19.46 9.53 37.48
N VAL A 451 19.15 9.73 36.18
CA VAL A 451 20.14 10.15 35.18
C VAL A 451 20.69 11.55 35.45
N LYS A 452 19.87 12.48 35.99
CA LYS A 452 20.28 13.86 36.27
C LYS A 452 21.40 13.92 37.29
N LYS A 453 21.32 13.08 38.33
CA LYS A 453 22.38 12.94 39.33
C LYS A 453 23.63 12.27 38.77
N LEU A 454 23.46 11.30 37.88
CA LEU A 454 24.59 10.58 37.28
C LEU A 454 25.42 11.51 36.41
N VAL A 455 24.81 12.30 35.53
CA VAL A 455 25.52 13.15 34.57
C VAL A 455 25.96 14.51 35.12
N ALA A 456 25.51 14.90 36.33
CA ALA A 456 25.88 16.18 36.97
C ALA A 456 27.39 16.50 36.94
N PRO A 457 28.32 15.56 37.18
CA PRO A 457 29.76 15.87 37.14
C PRO A 457 30.26 16.40 35.79
N ILE A 458 29.61 16.03 34.68
CA ILE A 458 29.98 16.53 33.34
C ILE A 458 29.38 17.91 33.10
N ILE A 459 28.19 18.16 33.63
CA ILE A 459 27.56 19.48 33.56
C ILE A 459 28.40 20.48 34.35
N ASP A 460 28.82 20.11 35.55
CA ASP A 460 29.73 20.93 36.36
C ASP A 460 31.05 21.19 35.61
N TRP A 461 31.60 20.16 34.95
CA TRP A 461 32.81 20.30 34.14
C TRP A 461 32.64 21.23 32.93
N LEU A 462 31.57 21.08 32.14
CA LEU A 462 31.27 21.95 30.99
C LEU A 462 31.13 23.41 31.44
N ASN A 463 30.33 23.66 32.49
CA ASN A 463 30.14 25.01 33.03
C ASN A 463 31.43 25.64 33.58
N THR A 464 32.40 24.84 34.06
CA THR A 464 33.67 25.36 34.60
C THR A 464 34.70 25.57 33.49
N ALA A 465 34.65 24.78 32.41
CA ALA A 465 35.58 24.90 31.28
C ALA A 465 35.41 26.25 30.53
N GLU A 466 34.20 26.80 30.48
CA GLU A 466 33.96 28.14 29.92
C GLU A 466 34.56 29.29 30.76
N GLU A 467 34.67 29.14 32.08
CA GLU A 467 35.19 30.21 32.95
C GLU A 467 36.71 30.41 32.78
N ASP A 468 37.47 29.34 32.52
CA ASP A 468 38.93 29.40 32.37
C ASP A 468 39.37 29.98 31.00
N ASP A 469 38.63 29.72 29.90
CA ASP A 469 38.95 30.22 28.55
C ASP A 469 38.61 31.71 28.34
N SER A 470 37.83 32.31 29.24
CA SER A 470 37.46 33.74 29.18
C SER A 470 38.47 34.69 29.86
N SER A 471 39.52 34.14 30.48
CA SER A 471 40.46 34.89 31.33
C SER A 471 41.77 35.31 30.65
N ASP A 472 42.02 34.92 29.40
CA ASP A 472 43.31 35.15 28.70
C ASP A 472 43.28 36.22 27.59
N ASP A 473 42.18 36.99 27.45
CA ASP A 473 42.05 38.12 26.49
C ASP A 473 42.01 39.49 27.19
N SER A 474 42.84 39.67 28.23
CA SER A 474 43.16 40.99 28.75
C SER A 474 44.56 41.07 29.37
N GLU A 475 45.57 41.24 28.52
CA GLU A 475 46.75 42.09 28.78
C GLU A 475 47.42 42.58 27.49
#